data_AF-A0A2G3JZK8-F1
#
_entry.id   AF-A0A2G3JZK8-F1
#
_cell.length_a   1.000
_cell.length_b   1.000
_cell.length_c   1.000
_cell.angle_alpha   90.00
_cell.angle_beta   90.00
_cell.angle_gamma   90.00
#
_symmetry.space_group_name_H-M   'P 1'
#
loop_
_entity.id
_entity.type
_entity.pdbx_description
1 polymer ?
#
loop_
_entity_poly.entity_id
_entity_poly.type
_entity_poly.pdbx_seq_one_letter_code
_entity_poly.pdbx_strand_id
1 'polypeptide(L)'
;MTVLAAGSPGMERTTQKFLDGLEAGGGKLLETLSLVEARAVLAGAQANVKLTLPRATVSQKIIEQDGQKVDLTIVRPDGAKGLTPVFVFVHGGGWILGDFPTHERHVRVNQIYAATRWVSMHGKEIKVDGSRLAVAGNSVGGDMAAAVSLMAKDKGGPKIKLQLLLWPVTDANFDNASYNQFAEGHFLTKPMMKWFWDAYTTNPDERRQIYASPLQATTAQLQGLPLALIQTAEFDVLRDEGEIYGRKLDAAGVDVTVTRYNGMIHDFGLLNVVSQTPATRSPLRQASTELKKHLQ
;
A
#
# COMPACT_ATOMS: atom_id res chain seq x y z
N MET A 1 -20.55 -16.43 21.14
CA MET A 1 -19.91 -15.30 20.45
C MET A 1 -20.96 -14.61 19.63
N THR A 2 -21.33 -13.38 19.97
CA THR A 2 -22.24 -12.56 19.18
C THR A 2 -21.50 -12.21 17.89
N VAL A 3 -21.99 -12.65 16.74
CA VAL A 3 -21.47 -12.19 15.45
C VAL A 3 -21.78 -10.70 15.38
N LEU A 4 -20.76 -9.84 15.41
CA LEU A 4 -20.94 -8.42 15.13
C LEU A 4 -21.40 -8.29 13.67
N ALA A 5 -22.45 -7.51 13.43
CA ALA A 5 -23.01 -7.32 12.10
C ALA A 5 -21.95 -6.78 11.13
N ALA A 6 -21.99 -7.22 9.87
CA ALA A 6 -21.16 -6.65 8.82
C ALA A 6 -21.40 -5.13 8.65
N GLY A 7 -20.32 -4.36 8.66
CA GLY A 7 -20.32 -2.93 8.36
C GLY A 7 -20.90 -2.02 9.45
N SER A 8 -21.17 -0.78 9.05
CA SER A 8 -21.63 0.32 9.92
C SER A 8 -22.52 1.31 9.16
N PRO A 9 -23.38 2.08 9.86
CA PRO A 9 -24.09 3.19 9.23
C PRO A 9 -23.14 4.17 8.54
N GLY A 10 -23.46 4.58 7.31
CA GLY A 10 -22.65 5.52 6.51
C GLY A 10 -21.74 4.85 5.47
N MET A 11 -21.65 3.51 5.46
CA MET A 11 -20.91 2.79 4.42
C MET A 11 -21.52 2.96 3.03
N GLU A 12 -20.67 2.98 2.00
CA GLU A 12 -21.13 2.98 0.62
C GLU A 12 -21.89 1.68 0.32
N ARG A 13 -23.04 1.81 -0.34
CA ARG A 13 -24.01 0.72 -0.49
C ARG A 13 -23.47 -0.55 -1.17
N THR A 14 -22.51 -0.42 -2.08
CA THR A 14 -21.91 -1.57 -2.79
C THR A 14 -20.88 -2.24 -1.90
N THR A 15 -20.10 -1.45 -1.17
CA THR A 15 -19.20 -1.92 -0.12
C THR A 15 -19.95 -2.65 1.00
N GLN A 16 -21.08 -2.11 1.46
CA GLN A 16 -21.94 -2.78 2.45
C GLN A 16 -22.41 -4.15 1.94
N LYS A 17 -22.98 -4.20 0.72
CA LYS A 17 -23.40 -5.47 0.10
C LYS A 17 -22.27 -6.48 -0.05
N PHE A 18 -21.06 -6.01 -0.32
CA PHE A 18 -19.89 -6.87 -0.36
C PHE A 18 -19.59 -7.49 1.01
N LEU A 19 -19.62 -6.71 2.08
CA LEU A 19 -19.43 -7.23 3.43
C LEU A 19 -20.55 -8.20 3.85
N ASP A 20 -21.81 -7.86 3.56
CA ASP A 20 -22.96 -8.76 3.80
C ASP A 20 -22.75 -10.13 3.11
N GLY A 21 -22.22 -10.11 1.89
CA GLY A 21 -21.89 -11.31 1.12
C GLY A 21 -20.74 -12.13 1.73
N LEU A 22 -19.72 -11.47 2.27
CA LEU A 22 -18.63 -12.15 2.99
C LEU A 22 -19.13 -12.82 4.27
N GLU A 23 -19.95 -12.11 5.06
CA GLU A 23 -20.55 -12.63 6.29
C GLU A 23 -21.45 -13.84 6.01
N ALA A 24 -22.35 -13.72 5.02
CA ALA A 24 -23.22 -14.82 4.60
C ALA A 24 -22.44 -16.03 4.05
N GLY A 25 -21.24 -15.81 3.50
CA GLY A 25 -20.36 -16.86 2.99
C GLY A 25 -19.77 -17.78 4.07
N GLY A 26 -19.78 -17.37 5.36
CA GLY A 26 -19.38 -18.21 6.49
C GLY A 26 -17.94 -18.75 6.42
N GLY A 27 -17.06 -18.09 5.67
CA GLY A 27 -15.67 -18.50 5.49
C GLY A 27 -14.89 -18.51 6.82
N LYS A 28 -13.84 -19.33 6.89
CA LYS A 28 -12.90 -19.29 8.02
C LYS A 28 -12.21 -17.93 8.08
N LEU A 29 -11.91 -17.48 9.30
CA LEU A 29 -11.11 -16.27 9.53
C LEU A 29 -9.74 -16.39 8.87
N LEU A 30 -9.30 -15.34 8.18
CA LEU A 30 -8.11 -15.40 7.31
C LEU A 30 -6.85 -15.78 8.10
N GLU A 31 -6.71 -15.26 9.31
CA GLU A 31 -5.59 -15.51 10.24
C GLU A 31 -5.56 -16.94 10.82
N THR A 32 -6.60 -17.74 10.56
CA THR A 32 -6.65 -19.16 10.95
C THR A 32 -6.26 -20.11 9.82
N LEU A 33 -6.07 -19.60 8.62
CA LEU A 33 -5.70 -20.38 7.43
C LEU A 33 -4.19 -20.59 7.34
N SER A 34 -3.78 -21.62 6.59
CA SER A 34 -2.39 -21.69 6.13
C SER A 34 -2.08 -20.53 5.17
N LEU A 35 -0.80 -20.17 5.02
CA LEU A 35 -0.39 -19.08 4.11
C LEU A 35 -0.81 -19.33 2.66
N VAL A 36 -0.81 -20.60 2.22
CA VAL A 36 -1.23 -21.00 0.87
C VAL A 36 -2.73 -20.76 0.68
N GLU A 37 -3.55 -21.17 1.65
CA GLU A 37 -4.99 -20.95 1.62
C GLU A 37 -5.33 -19.46 1.69
N ALA A 38 -4.68 -18.70 2.58
CA ALA A 38 -4.88 -17.26 2.70
C ALA A 38 -4.59 -16.52 1.37
N ARG A 39 -3.49 -16.88 0.69
CA ARG A 39 -3.15 -16.36 -0.66
C ARG A 39 -4.23 -16.69 -1.68
N ALA A 40 -4.78 -17.90 -1.65
CA ALA A 40 -5.82 -18.34 -2.57
C ALA A 40 -7.13 -17.56 -2.38
N VAL A 41 -7.47 -17.15 -1.15
CA VAL A 41 -8.67 -16.34 -0.87
C VAL A 41 -8.64 -15.01 -1.63
N LEU A 42 -7.55 -14.24 -1.54
CA LEU A 42 -7.45 -12.96 -2.26
C LEU A 42 -7.43 -13.17 -3.78
N ALA A 43 -6.68 -14.17 -4.27
CA ALA A 43 -6.61 -14.47 -5.70
C ALA A 43 -8.00 -14.84 -6.27
N GLY A 44 -8.75 -15.70 -5.57
CA GLY A 44 -10.10 -16.09 -5.95
C GLY A 44 -11.07 -14.91 -5.95
N ALA A 45 -11.05 -14.09 -4.90
CA ALA A 45 -11.90 -12.90 -4.80
C ALA A 45 -11.69 -11.93 -5.97
N GLN A 46 -10.42 -11.71 -6.37
CA GLN A 46 -10.09 -10.85 -7.49
C GLN A 46 -10.50 -11.46 -8.84
N ALA A 47 -10.30 -12.78 -9.02
CA ALA A 47 -10.61 -13.49 -10.27
C ALA A 47 -12.13 -13.60 -10.54
N ASN A 48 -12.96 -13.56 -9.49
CA ASN A 48 -14.42 -13.66 -9.59
C ASN A 48 -15.09 -12.43 -10.20
N VAL A 49 -14.34 -11.35 -10.44
CA VAL A 49 -14.86 -10.12 -11.05
C VAL A 49 -14.23 -9.94 -12.42
N LYS A 50 -15.07 -9.99 -13.46
CA LYS A 50 -14.62 -9.74 -14.83
C LYS A 50 -14.43 -8.24 -15.05
N LEU A 51 -13.18 -7.81 -15.19
CA LEU A 51 -12.82 -6.42 -15.48
C LEU A 51 -12.27 -6.27 -16.91
N THR A 52 -12.62 -5.16 -17.54
CA THR A 52 -11.90 -4.68 -18.72
C THR A 52 -10.77 -3.77 -18.25
N LEU A 53 -9.54 -4.25 -18.33
CA LEU A 53 -8.37 -3.47 -17.95
C LEU A 53 -8.00 -2.47 -19.05
N PRO A 54 -7.49 -1.28 -18.69
CA PRO A 54 -6.90 -0.36 -19.66
C PRO A 54 -5.78 -1.06 -20.44
N ARG A 55 -5.65 -0.70 -21.72
CA ARG A 55 -4.62 -1.26 -22.59
C ARG A 55 -3.23 -0.86 -22.11
N ALA A 56 -2.41 -1.87 -21.83
CA ALA A 56 -1.02 -1.70 -21.42
C ALA A 56 -0.19 -2.90 -21.90
N THR A 57 1.08 -2.62 -22.18
CA THR A 57 2.10 -3.64 -22.36
C THR A 57 2.64 -4.03 -20.99
N VAL A 58 2.63 -5.33 -20.70
CA VAL A 58 3.20 -5.90 -19.47
C VAL A 58 4.39 -6.77 -19.85
N SER A 59 5.52 -6.54 -19.20
CA SER A 59 6.76 -7.32 -19.40
C SER A 59 7.45 -7.57 -18.08
N GLN A 60 8.27 -8.62 -18.00
CA GLN A 60 9.11 -8.87 -16.83
C GLN A 60 10.58 -8.58 -17.10
N LYS A 61 11.30 -8.19 -16.06
CA LYS A 61 12.76 -8.01 -16.09
C LYS A 61 13.35 -8.32 -14.72
N ILE A 62 14.28 -9.26 -14.68
CA ILE A 62 15.14 -9.48 -13.53
C ILE A 62 16.28 -8.45 -13.58
N ILE A 63 16.47 -7.73 -12.50
CA ILE A 63 17.55 -6.76 -12.31
C ILE A 63 18.49 -7.25 -11.21
N GLU A 64 19.71 -6.73 -11.21
CA GLU A 64 20.67 -6.91 -10.14
C GLU A 64 21.13 -5.54 -9.66
N GLN A 65 20.94 -5.24 -8.37
CA GLN A 65 21.31 -3.97 -7.75
C GLN A 65 21.64 -4.21 -6.28
N ASP A 66 22.72 -3.59 -5.78
CA ASP A 66 23.15 -3.68 -4.38
C ASP A 66 23.32 -5.13 -3.88
N GLY A 67 23.78 -6.04 -4.76
CA GLY A 67 23.95 -7.47 -4.46
C GLY A 67 22.64 -8.26 -4.41
N GLN A 68 21.52 -7.65 -4.81
CA GLN A 68 20.20 -8.27 -4.78
C GLN A 68 19.66 -8.47 -6.19
N LYS A 69 19.07 -9.65 -6.43
CA LYS A 69 18.28 -9.91 -7.63
C LYS A 69 16.82 -9.61 -7.35
N VAL A 70 16.21 -8.77 -8.18
CA VAL A 70 14.81 -8.36 -8.04
C VAL A 70 14.09 -8.60 -9.36
N ASP A 71 12.94 -9.27 -9.29
CA ASP A 71 12.05 -9.43 -10.45
C ASP A 71 11.09 -8.23 -10.53
N LEU A 72 11.09 -7.54 -11.67
CA LEU A 72 10.23 -6.41 -11.94
C LEU A 72 9.13 -6.81 -12.92
N THR A 73 7.88 -6.57 -12.53
CA THR A 73 6.77 -6.49 -13.49
C THR A 73 6.59 -5.05 -13.94
N ILE A 74 6.82 -4.80 -15.23
CA ILE A 74 6.78 -3.46 -15.83
C ILE A 74 5.46 -3.33 -16.58
N VAL A 75 4.64 -2.37 -16.16
CA VAL A 75 3.37 -2.02 -16.81
C VAL A 75 3.51 -0.67 -17.49
N ARG A 76 3.31 -0.64 -18.81
CA ARG A 76 3.43 0.58 -19.61
C ARG A 76 2.15 0.83 -20.42
N PRO A 77 1.56 2.04 -20.38
CA PRO A 77 0.38 2.34 -21.20
C PRO A 77 0.61 2.11 -22.70
N ASP A 78 -0.35 1.50 -23.37
CA ASP A 78 -0.31 1.34 -24.83
C ASP A 78 -0.24 2.71 -25.52
N GLY A 79 0.57 2.82 -26.57
CA GLY A 79 0.74 4.06 -27.33
C GLY A 79 1.64 5.12 -26.68
N ALA A 80 2.19 4.87 -25.48
CA ALA A 80 3.15 5.77 -24.86
C ALA A 80 4.44 5.90 -25.69
N LYS A 81 4.75 7.11 -26.15
CA LYS A 81 5.94 7.43 -26.96
C LYS A 81 7.12 7.91 -26.09
N GLY A 82 8.34 7.57 -26.50
CA GLY A 82 9.57 8.03 -25.82
C GLY A 82 9.73 7.55 -24.39
N LEU A 83 10.55 8.25 -23.60
CA LEU A 83 10.70 7.98 -22.17
C LEU A 83 9.50 8.55 -21.39
N THR A 84 8.82 7.70 -20.61
CA THR A 84 7.74 8.13 -19.72
C THR A 84 8.26 8.38 -18.32
N PRO A 85 7.58 9.19 -17.49
CA PRO A 85 7.84 9.13 -16.06
C PRO A 85 7.50 7.73 -15.50
N VAL A 86 7.89 7.48 -14.25
CA VAL A 86 7.72 6.18 -13.60
C VAL A 86 7.34 6.33 -12.14
N PHE A 87 6.57 5.39 -11.63
CA PHE A 87 6.44 5.16 -10.21
C PHE A 87 6.72 3.69 -9.91
N VAL A 88 7.46 3.41 -8.83
CA VAL A 88 7.61 2.06 -8.30
C VAL A 88 6.37 1.77 -7.47
N PHE A 89 5.62 0.75 -7.84
CA PHE A 89 4.44 0.32 -7.10
C PHE A 89 4.78 -0.86 -6.19
N VAL A 90 4.45 -0.75 -4.91
CA VAL A 90 4.59 -1.81 -3.92
C VAL A 90 3.21 -2.29 -3.52
N HIS A 91 2.94 -3.59 -3.73
CA HIS A 91 1.63 -4.15 -3.45
C HIS A 91 1.40 -4.34 -1.94
N GLY A 92 0.13 -4.25 -1.55
CA GLY A 92 -0.35 -4.62 -0.22
C GLY A 92 -0.43 -6.13 0.03
N GLY A 93 -1.30 -6.54 0.95
CA GLY A 93 -1.53 -7.96 1.25
C GLY A 93 -0.89 -8.47 2.55
N GLY A 94 -0.64 -7.58 3.52
CA GLY A 94 -0.23 -7.97 4.87
C GLY A 94 1.12 -8.71 4.94
N TRP A 95 2.02 -8.45 3.98
CA TRP A 95 3.31 -9.14 3.76
C TRP A 95 3.23 -10.66 3.49
N ILE A 96 2.09 -11.29 3.75
CA ILE A 96 1.84 -12.72 3.56
C ILE A 96 1.27 -13.00 2.17
N LEU A 97 0.33 -12.17 1.73
CA LEU A 97 -0.37 -12.33 0.46
C LEU A 97 0.55 -11.79 -0.64
N GLY A 98 1.11 -12.69 -1.45
CA GLY A 98 2.34 -12.48 -2.27
C GLY A 98 3.36 -13.61 -2.03
N ASP A 99 4.39 -13.80 -2.84
CA ASP A 99 5.25 -15.01 -2.81
C ASP A 99 6.23 -15.14 -1.61
N PHE A 100 6.76 -16.37 -1.39
CA PHE A 100 7.47 -16.83 -0.17
C PHE A 100 9.04 -16.80 -0.14
N PRO A 101 9.82 -16.85 -1.24
CA PRO A 101 11.27 -17.07 -1.10
C PRO A 101 12.11 -15.91 -0.53
N THR A 102 11.54 -14.71 -0.32
CA THR A 102 12.25 -13.46 0.05
C THR A 102 12.17 -13.09 1.55
N HIS A 103 11.86 -14.05 2.43
CA HIS A 103 11.32 -13.86 3.79
C HIS A 103 12.26 -13.36 4.90
N GLU A 104 13.28 -12.58 4.55
CA GLU A 104 13.93 -11.74 5.55
C GLU A 104 13.37 -10.31 5.44
N ARG A 105 12.84 -9.79 6.54
CA ARG A 105 12.21 -8.45 6.62
C ARG A 105 13.04 -7.34 5.96
N HIS A 106 14.34 -7.36 6.23
CA HIS A 106 15.32 -6.45 5.64
C HIS A 106 15.46 -6.66 4.14
N VAL A 107 15.37 -7.89 3.64
CA VAL A 107 15.44 -8.19 2.22
C VAL A 107 14.32 -7.48 1.46
N ARG A 108 13.07 -7.45 1.95
CA ARG A 108 11.96 -6.83 1.19
C ARG A 108 12.12 -5.33 0.98
N VAL A 109 12.29 -4.55 2.05
CA VAL A 109 12.41 -3.09 1.91
C VAL A 109 13.75 -2.74 1.23
N ASN A 110 14.83 -3.49 1.47
CA ASN A 110 16.08 -3.30 0.73
C ASN A 110 15.95 -3.65 -0.75
N GLN A 111 15.19 -4.68 -1.13
CA GLN A 111 14.91 -5.07 -2.52
C GLN A 111 14.11 -3.98 -3.22
N ILE A 112 13.09 -3.43 -2.56
CA ILE A 112 12.30 -2.35 -3.13
C ILE A 112 13.16 -1.08 -3.27
N TYR A 113 13.98 -0.77 -2.27
CA TYR A 113 14.93 0.34 -2.35
C TYR A 113 15.96 0.14 -3.47
N ALA A 114 16.54 -1.07 -3.60
CA ALA A 114 17.45 -1.44 -4.67
C ALA A 114 16.76 -1.32 -6.05
N ALA A 115 15.54 -1.82 -6.20
CA ALA A 115 14.76 -1.64 -7.41
C ALA A 115 14.49 -0.15 -7.72
N THR A 116 14.17 0.64 -6.71
CA THR A 116 13.93 2.08 -6.84
C THR A 116 15.19 2.81 -7.31
N ARG A 117 16.36 2.47 -6.75
CA ARG A 117 17.66 2.95 -7.23
C ARG A 117 17.94 2.52 -8.66
N TRP A 118 17.74 1.24 -8.95
CA TRP A 118 17.98 0.68 -10.28
C TRP A 118 17.14 1.41 -11.33
N VAL A 119 15.83 1.59 -11.08
CA VAL A 119 14.93 2.33 -11.98
C VAL A 119 15.41 3.77 -12.18
N SER A 120 15.90 4.43 -11.13
CA SER A 120 16.41 5.79 -11.24
C SER A 120 17.65 5.89 -12.15
N MET A 121 18.56 4.92 -12.06
CA MET A 121 19.83 4.91 -12.81
C MET A 121 19.70 4.31 -14.21
N HIS A 122 18.87 3.28 -14.37
CA HIS A 122 18.76 2.43 -15.56
C HIS A 122 17.43 2.55 -16.28
N GLY A 123 16.57 3.52 -15.91
CA GLY A 123 15.21 3.65 -16.44
C GLY A 123 15.11 3.62 -17.97
N LYS A 124 16.13 4.11 -18.69
CA LYS A 124 16.19 4.07 -20.16
C LYS A 124 16.08 2.65 -20.73
N GLU A 125 16.59 1.64 -20.02
CA GLU A 125 16.49 0.22 -20.42
C GLU A 125 15.04 -0.27 -20.46
N ILE A 126 14.17 0.31 -19.65
CA ILE A 126 12.73 -0.03 -19.56
C ILE A 126 11.85 1.10 -20.12
N LYS A 127 12.44 2.01 -20.91
CA LYS A 127 11.77 3.15 -21.57
C LYS A 127 11.13 4.15 -20.60
N VAL A 128 11.72 4.34 -19.42
CA VAL A 128 11.31 5.37 -18.45
C VAL A 128 12.43 6.38 -18.16
N ASP A 129 12.04 7.56 -17.71
CA ASP A 129 12.91 8.60 -17.21
C ASP A 129 13.02 8.48 -15.69
N GLY A 130 14.12 7.87 -15.22
CA GLY A 130 14.37 7.62 -13.80
C GLY A 130 14.58 8.86 -12.94
N SER A 131 14.69 10.06 -13.54
CA SER A 131 14.72 11.33 -12.81
C SER A 131 13.32 11.84 -12.43
N ARG A 132 12.28 11.28 -13.06
CA ARG A 132 10.86 11.55 -12.79
C ARG A 132 10.23 10.31 -12.18
N LEU A 133 10.65 10.06 -10.94
CA LEU A 133 10.34 8.86 -10.16
C LEU A 133 9.44 9.20 -8.97
N ALA A 134 8.39 8.41 -8.77
CA ALA A 134 7.61 8.35 -7.54
C ALA A 134 7.68 6.94 -6.92
N VAL A 135 7.23 6.82 -5.68
CA VAL A 135 6.92 5.53 -5.05
C VAL A 135 5.45 5.53 -4.67
N ALA A 136 4.79 4.39 -4.82
CA ALA A 136 3.39 4.24 -4.53
C ALA A 136 3.11 2.87 -3.93
N GLY A 137 2.11 2.75 -3.07
CA GLY A 137 1.68 1.45 -2.59
C GLY A 137 0.40 1.52 -1.76
N ASN A 138 -0.24 0.36 -1.61
CA ASN A 138 -1.47 0.21 -0.84
C ASN A 138 -1.25 -0.63 0.41
N SER A 139 -1.90 -0.29 1.53
CA SER A 139 -1.81 -1.07 2.78
C SER A 139 -0.34 -1.16 3.27
N VAL A 140 0.18 -2.37 3.48
CA VAL A 140 1.61 -2.60 3.75
C VAL A 140 2.54 -2.16 2.59
N GLY A 141 2.03 -2.04 1.37
CA GLY A 141 2.73 -1.39 0.27
C GLY A 141 2.90 0.11 0.49
N GLY A 142 1.96 0.75 1.19
CA GLY A 142 2.06 2.13 1.65
C GLY A 142 3.12 2.28 2.74
N ASP A 143 3.18 1.36 3.71
CA ASP A 143 4.29 1.25 4.67
C ASP A 143 5.64 1.21 3.94
N MET A 144 5.79 0.23 3.04
CA MET A 144 7.05 0.01 2.32
C MET A 144 7.41 1.19 1.40
N ALA A 145 6.44 1.90 0.82
CA ALA A 145 6.69 3.12 0.04
C ALA A 145 7.20 4.29 0.92
N ALA A 146 6.65 4.45 2.14
CA ALA A 146 7.14 5.42 3.11
C ALA A 146 8.56 5.03 3.61
N ALA A 147 8.79 3.75 3.90
CA ALA A 147 10.10 3.24 4.32
C ALA A 147 11.17 3.45 3.23
N VAL A 148 10.85 3.21 1.95
CA VAL A 148 11.77 3.47 0.83
C VAL A 148 12.06 4.97 0.68
N SER A 149 11.09 5.83 0.95
CA SER A 149 11.30 7.29 0.96
C SER A 149 12.26 7.73 2.07
N LEU A 150 12.12 7.16 3.27
CA LEU A 150 13.06 7.35 4.38
C LEU A 150 14.45 6.82 4.02
N MET A 151 14.56 5.61 3.49
CA MET A 151 15.84 5.03 3.08
C MET A 151 16.52 5.85 1.99
N ALA A 152 15.77 6.35 1.01
CA ALA A 152 16.31 7.20 -0.05
C ALA A 152 16.86 8.51 0.51
N LYS A 153 16.20 9.11 1.50
CA LYS A 153 16.74 10.27 2.20
C LYS A 153 18.03 9.92 2.95
N ASP A 154 17.97 8.90 3.81
CA ASP A 154 19.09 8.53 4.70
C ASP A 154 20.33 8.08 3.93
N LYS A 155 20.14 7.49 2.74
CA LYS A 155 21.21 6.98 1.88
C LYS A 155 21.58 7.94 0.73
N GLY A 156 21.02 9.15 0.70
CA GLY A 156 21.40 10.20 -0.25
C GLY A 156 20.87 10.03 -1.68
N GLY A 157 19.85 9.20 -1.90
CA GLY A 157 19.19 9.02 -3.19
C GLY A 157 18.46 7.69 -3.31
N PRO A 158 17.68 7.47 -4.38
CA PRO A 158 17.48 8.38 -5.50
C PRO A 158 16.48 9.48 -5.14
N LYS A 159 16.41 10.53 -5.97
CA LYS A 159 15.39 11.58 -5.79
C LYS A 159 14.00 11.01 -6.12
N ILE A 160 13.13 10.99 -5.12
CA ILE A 160 11.71 10.66 -5.26
C ILE A 160 10.93 11.97 -5.31
N LYS A 161 10.02 12.12 -6.28
CA LYS A 161 9.21 13.34 -6.44
C LYS A 161 7.90 13.31 -5.65
N LEU A 162 7.34 12.12 -5.44
CA LEU A 162 6.06 11.88 -4.79
C LEU A 162 6.07 10.52 -4.11
N GLN A 163 5.52 10.44 -2.90
CA GLN A 163 5.09 9.20 -2.26
C GLN A 163 3.55 9.13 -2.22
N LEU A 164 2.97 8.14 -2.88
CA LEU A 164 1.53 7.91 -2.92
C LEU A 164 1.17 6.75 -1.97
N LEU A 165 0.58 7.06 -0.83
CA LEU A 165 0.30 6.12 0.24
C LEU A 165 -1.21 5.86 0.30
N LEU A 166 -1.64 4.72 -0.23
CA LEU A 166 -3.04 4.32 -0.25
C LEU A 166 -3.33 3.49 1.00
N TRP A 167 -4.13 4.04 1.92
CA TRP A 167 -4.56 3.45 3.21
C TRP A 167 -3.40 2.71 3.91
N PRO A 168 -2.30 3.42 4.21
CA PRO A 168 -1.05 2.80 4.60
C PRO A 168 -1.10 2.19 6.00
N VAL A 169 -0.40 1.08 6.20
CA VAL A 169 0.12 0.73 7.52
C VAL A 169 1.25 1.70 7.84
N THR A 170 1.33 2.19 9.08
CA THR A 170 2.38 3.12 9.51
C THR A 170 2.89 2.85 10.94
N ASP A 171 2.19 2.02 11.72
CA ASP A 171 2.63 1.68 13.08
C ASP A 171 2.28 0.24 13.47
N ALA A 172 3.11 -0.35 14.33
CA ALA A 172 2.84 -1.64 14.94
C ALA A 172 2.08 -1.50 16.27
N ASN A 173 1.06 -0.63 16.29
CA ASN A 173 0.23 -0.32 17.44
C ASN A 173 -1.24 -0.55 17.12
N PHE A 174 -1.90 -1.39 17.92
CA PHE A 174 -3.26 -1.87 17.63
C PHE A 174 -4.34 -1.22 18.49
N ASP A 175 -4.02 -0.21 19.29
CA ASP A 175 -4.92 0.26 20.36
C ASP A 175 -5.46 1.69 20.15
N ASN A 176 -5.31 2.25 18.94
CA ASN A 176 -5.90 3.54 18.59
C ASN A 176 -7.43 3.47 18.35
N ALA A 177 -8.07 4.63 18.15
CA ALA A 177 -9.53 4.71 18.09
C ALA A 177 -10.10 3.95 16.88
N SER A 178 -9.53 4.10 15.67
CA SER A 178 -9.99 3.34 14.49
C SER A 178 -9.79 1.82 14.63
N TYR A 179 -8.68 1.37 15.22
CA TYR A 179 -8.46 -0.05 15.50
C TYR A 179 -9.52 -0.63 16.44
N ASN A 180 -9.90 0.12 17.48
CA ASN A 180 -10.90 -0.33 18.43
C ASN A 180 -12.32 -0.25 17.86
N GLN A 181 -12.61 0.80 17.08
CA GLN A 181 -13.93 1.02 16.47
C GLN A 181 -14.23 0.00 15.37
N PHE A 182 -13.24 -0.34 14.54
CA PHE A 182 -13.41 -1.21 13.37
C PHE A 182 -12.69 -2.55 13.53
N ALA A 183 -12.52 -3.01 14.77
CA ALA A 183 -11.75 -4.21 15.10
C ALA A 183 -12.19 -5.45 14.31
N GLU A 184 -13.47 -5.55 13.98
CA GLU A 184 -14.10 -6.65 13.24
C GLU A 184 -15.19 -6.08 12.29
N GLY A 185 -15.72 -6.91 11.40
CA GLY A 185 -16.90 -6.57 10.58
C GLY A 185 -16.66 -5.62 9.39
N HIS A 186 -15.42 -5.17 9.16
CA HIS A 186 -15.09 -4.15 8.13
C HIS A 186 -14.00 -4.62 7.14
N PHE A 187 -14.04 -5.90 6.76
CA PHE A 187 -13.05 -6.59 5.89
C PHE A 187 -11.67 -6.77 6.54
N LEU A 188 -10.89 -5.71 6.74
CA LEU A 188 -9.62 -5.78 7.48
C LEU A 188 -9.91 -5.73 8.98
N THR A 189 -9.47 -6.75 9.73
CA THR A 189 -9.73 -6.85 11.17
C THR A 189 -8.46 -6.60 11.99
N LYS A 190 -8.64 -6.23 13.28
CA LYS A 190 -7.55 -6.10 14.25
C LYS A 190 -6.79 -7.42 14.44
N PRO A 191 -7.44 -8.61 14.55
CA PRO A 191 -6.75 -9.90 14.53
C PRO A 191 -5.90 -10.14 13.27
N MET A 192 -6.43 -9.85 12.07
CA MET A 192 -5.66 -9.97 10.82
C MET A 192 -4.41 -9.10 10.84
N MET A 193 -4.52 -7.84 11.27
CA MET A 193 -3.35 -6.97 11.36
C MET A 193 -2.29 -7.48 12.34
N LYS A 194 -2.69 -8.02 13.49
CA LYS A 194 -1.74 -8.65 14.43
C LYS A 194 -1.03 -9.84 13.78
N TRP A 195 -1.78 -10.69 13.09
CA TRP A 195 -1.22 -11.84 12.37
C TRP A 195 -0.25 -11.44 11.25
N PHE A 196 -0.59 -10.41 10.46
CA PHE A 196 0.30 -9.87 9.43
C PHE A 196 1.60 -9.34 10.04
N TRP A 197 1.52 -8.58 11.13
CA TRP A 197 2.70 -8.11 11.84
C TRP A 197 3.53 -9.26 12.43
N ASP A 198 2.91 -10.28 13.00
CA ASP A 198 3.61 -11.45 13.55
C ASP A 198 4.35 -12.23 12.45
N ALA A 199 3.75 -12.37 11.26
CA ALA A 199 4.42 -12.97 10.11
C ALA A 199 5.54 -12.09 9.53
N TYR A 200 5.45 -10.76 9.70
CA TYR A 200 6.49 -9.83 9.25
C TYR A 200 7.68 -9.78 10.22
N THR A 201 7.41 -9.65 11.52
CA THR A 201 8.39 -9.79 12.61
C THR A 201 7.68 -9.78 13.97
N THR A 202 8.11 -10.66 14.88
CA THR A 202 7.67 -10.65 16.28
C THR A 202 8.61 -9.85 17.19
N ASN A 203 9.72 -9.34 16.65
CA ASN A 203 10.70 -8.59 17.43
C ASN A 203 10.19 -7.16 17.72
N PRO A 204 9.98 -6.78 18.99
CA PRO A 204 9.47 -5.46 19.34
C PRO A 204 10.44 -4.32 18.99
N ASP A 205 11.76 -4.57 18.98
CA ASP A 205 12.74 -3.58 18.56
C ASP A 205 12.65 -3.31 17.05
N GLU A 206 12.45 -4.35 16.24
CA GLU A 206 12.27 -4.20 14.80
C GLU A 206 10.98 -3.46 14.47
N ARG A 207 9.89 -3.75 15.20
CA ARG A 207 8.61 -3.03 15.06
C ARG A 207 8.74 -1.53 15.37
N ARG A 208 9.65 -1.14 16.27
CA ARG A 208 9.91 0.27 16.61
C ARG A 208 10.79 1.00 15.59
N GLN A 209 11.44 0.30 14.67
CA GLN A 209 12.30 0.93 13.67
C GLN A 209 11.47 1.73 12.67
N ILE A 210 11.97 2.89 12.24
CA ILE A 210 11.27 3.81 11.33
C ILE A 210 11.04 3.24 9.92
N TYR A 211 11.76 2.18 9.54
CA TYR A 211 11.54 1.47 8.28
C TYR A 211 10.51 0.32 8.39
N ALA A 212 9.94 0.11 9.58
CA ALA A 212 8.82 -0.79 9.84
C ALA A 212 7.58 0.00 10.25
N SER A 213 7.77 0.93 11.20
CA SER A 213 6.72 1.82 11.70
C SER A 213 7.15 3.25 11.40
N PRO A 214 6.94 3.76 10.17
CA PRO A 214 7.31 5.12 9.81
C PRO A 214 6.62 6.17 10.71
N LEU A 215 5.50 5.83 11.36
CA LEU A 215 4.88 6.69 12.38
C LEU A 215 5.77 6.92 13.60
N GLN A 216 6.75 6.06 13.88
CA GLN A 216 7.70 6.23 14.98
C GLN A 216 8.83 7.23 14.65
N ALA A 217 8.97 7.66 13.40
CA ALA A 217 10.00 8.62 13.01
C ALA A 217 9.82 9.98 13.68
N THR A 218 10.91 10.58 14.15
CA THR A 218 10.90 11.96 14.67
C THR A 218 10.67 12.97 13.54
N THR A 219 10.23 14.18 13.88
CA THR A 219 10.09 15.28 12.91
C THR A 219 11.38 15.53 12.11
N ALA A 220 12.54 15.50 12.78
CA ALA A 220 13.84 15.63 12.10
C ALA A 220 14.13 14.48 11.12
N GLN A 221 13.73 13.26 11.47
CA GLN A 221 13.83 12.11 10.56
C GLN A 221 12.85 12.19 9.37
N LEU A 222 11.73 12.92 9.50
CA LEU A 222 10.77 13.12 8.41
C LEU A 222 11.09 14.33 7.52
N GLN A 223 11.85 15.31 8.02
CA GLN A 223 12.20 16.50 7.26
C GLN A 223 12.95 16.12 5.96
N GLY A 224 12.56 16.73 4.84
CA GLY A 224 13.16 16.50 3.53
C GLY A 224 12.66 15.27 2.77
N LEU A 225 11.64 14.57 3.30
CA LEU A 225 10.94 13.53 2.55
C LEU A 225 10.18 14.11 1.33
N PRO A 226 9.91 13.27 0.31
CA PRO A 226 9.15 13.70 -0.86
C PRO A 226 7.72 14.10 -0.50
N LEU A 227 7.13 14.95 -1.34
CA LEU A 227 5.71 15.29 -1.29
C LEU A 227 4.85 14.04 -1.15
N ALA A 228 3.82 14.08 -0.31
CA ALA A 228 2.99 12.93 -0.02
C ALA A 228 1.52 13.16 -0.39
N LEU A 229 0.91 12.17 -1.05
CA LEU A 229 -0.54 12.01 -1.08
C LEU A 229 -0.88 10.78 -0.25
N ILE A 230 -1.64 10.98 0.83
CA ILE A 230 -2.16 9.91 1.69
C ILE A 230 -3.67 9.84 1.51
N GLN A 231 -4.17 8.67 1.12
CA GLN A 231 -5.61 8.40 1.08
C GLN A 231 -5.96 7.45 2.22
N THR A 232 -6.96 7.76 3.03
CA THR A 232 -7.46 6.85 4.08
C THR A 232 -8.91 6.48 3.83
N ALA A 233 -9.33 5.33 4.34
CA ALA A 233 -10.73 4.90 4.29
C ALA A 233 -11.40 5.19 5.64
N GLU A 234 -12.66 5.62 5.64
CA GLU A 234 -13.36 5.98 6.88
C GLU A 234 -13.57 4.78 7.83
N PHE A 235 -13.86 3.60 7.27
CA PHE A 235 -14.15 2.36 7.99
C PHE A 235 -12.96 1.39 7.89
N ASP A 236 -11.82 1.80 8.45
CA ASP A 236 -10.57 1.05 8.39
C ASP A 236 -9.81 1.19 9.71
N VAL A 237 -9.32 0.06 10.23
CA VAL A 237 -8.47 0.02 11.43
C VAL A 237 -7.22 0.89 11.28
N LEU A 238 -6.69 1.01 10.06
CA LEU A 238 -5.47 1.79 9.75
C LEU A 238 -5.71 3.29 9.54
N ARG A 239 -6.99 3.73 9.57
CA ARG A 239 -7.34 5.12 9.25
C ARG A 239 -6.57 6.12 10.08
N ASP A 240 -6.61 5.97 11.40
CA ASP A 240 -6.06 7.00 12.29
C ASP A 240 -4.54 7.04 12.20
N GLU A 241 -3.85 5.90 12.10
CA GLU A 241 -2.39 5.89 11.98
C GLU A 241 -1.90 6.52 10.67
N GLY A 242 -2.57 6.25 9.54
CA GLY A 242 -2.26 6.88 8.26
C GLY A 242 -2.47 8.40 8.29
N GLU A 243 -3.54 8.85 8.95
CA GLU A 243 -3.81 10.29 9.10
C GLU A 243 -2.81 10.98 10.05
N ILE A 244 -2.48 10.35 11.18
CA ILE A 244 -1.48 10.87 12.12
C ILE A 244 -0.11 10.93 11.44
N TYR A 245 0.26 9.94 10.63
CA TYR A 245 1.49 9.98 9.86
C TYR A 245 1.53 11.18 8.91
N GLY A 246 0.42 11.46 8.21
CA GLY A 246 0.28 12.67 7.42
C GLY A 246 0.45 13.96 8.24
N ARG A 247 -0.09 14.03 9.45
CA ARG A 247 0.16 15.18 10.36
C ARG A 247 1.62 15.30 10.78
N LYS A 248 2.33 14.19 10.98
CA LYS A 248 3.76 14.21 11.30
C LYS A 248 4.62 14.66 10.12
N LEU A 249 4.25 14.29 8.89
CA LEU A 249 4.88 14.80 7.67
C LEU A 249 4.70 16.32 7.55
N ASP A 250 3.48 16.81 7.73
CA ASP A 250 3.16 18.25 7.71
C ASP A 250 3.98 19.01 8.77
N ALA A 251 4.01 18.52 10.00
CA ALA A 251 4.81 19.09 11.09
C ALA A 251 6.33 19.07 10.82
N ALA A 252 6.80 18.21 9.92
CA ALA A 252 8.20 18.15 9.47
C ALA A 252 8.49 19.04 8.25
N GLY A 253 7.49 19.80 7.77
CA GLY A 253 7.62 20.67 6.61
C GLY A 253 7.56 19.93 5.27
N VAL A 254 7.00 18.71 5.24
CA VAL A 254 6.77 17.96 4.00
C VAL A 254 5.43 18.40 3.41
N ASP A 255 5.42 18.75 2.12
CA ASP A 255 4.16 18.98 1.40
C ASP A 255 3.31 17.71 1.43
N VAL A 256 2.16 17.75 2.09
CA VAL A 256 1.31 16.57 2.26
C VAL A 256 -0.15 16.90 2.03
N THR A 257 -0.81 16.03 1.27
CA THR A 257 -2.28 16.00 1.15
C THR A 257 -2.78 14.72 1.80
N VAL A 258 -3.62 14.85 2.83
CA VAL A 258 -4.33 13.73 3.46
C VAL A 258 -5.80 13.82 3.08
N THR A 259 -6.32 12.80 2.41
CA THR A 259 -7.74 12.74 2.00
C THR A 259 -8.39 11.48 2.57
N ARG A 260 -9.32 11.66 3.51
CA ARG A 260 -10.20 10.58 3.97
C ARG A 260 -11.33 10.39 2.95
N TYR A 261 -11.57 9.15 2.56
CA TYR A 261 -12.69 8.74 1.73
C TYR A 261 -13.78 8.09 2.58
N ASN A 262 -14.85 8.86 2.80
CA ASN A 262 -16.02 8.40 3.55
C ASN A 262 -16.75 7.26 2.84
N GLY A 263 -17.38 6.39 3.61
CA GLY A 263 -18.10 5.22 3.12
C GLY A 263 -17.23 4.02 2.72
N MET A 264 -15.90 4.18 2.72
CA MET A 264 -14.95 3.17 2.23
C MET A 264 -14.35 2.31 3.35
N ILE A 265 -14.02 1.07 3.01
CA ILE A 265 -13.24 0.11 3.83
C ILE A 265 -11.79 0.04 3.37
N HIS A 266 -10.94 -0.63 4.15
CA HIS A 266 -9.59 -0.97 3.72
C HIS A 266 -9.54 -1.61 2.33
N ASP A 267 -8.51 -1.30 1.54
CA ASP A 267 -8.29 -1.86 0.19
C ASP A 267 -9.41 -1.59 -0.84
N PHE A 268 -10.21 -0.53 -0.63
CA PHE A 268 -11.29 -0.15 -1.55
C PHE A 268 -10.84 0.11 -3.01
N GLY A 269 -9.57 0.46 -3.25
CA GLY A 269 -8.99 0.61 -4.59
C GLY A 269 -8.27 -0.62 -5.13
N LEU A 270 -8.11 -1.68 -4.32
CA LEU A 270 -7.59 -2.99 -4.72
C LEU A 270 -8.75 -3.93 -5.11
N LEU A 271 -9.80 -3.96 -4.30
CA LEU A 271 -10.89 -4.94 -4.42
C LEU A 271 -11.70 -4.77 -5.71
N ASN A 272 -11.63 -5.77 -6.59
CA ASN A 272 -12.28 -5.69 -7.91
C ASN A 272 -13.80 -5.50 -7.81
N VAL A 273 -14.43 -6.05 -6.76
CA VAL A 273 -15.88 -6.02 -6.52
C VAL A 273 -16.44 -4.61 -6.34
N VAL A 274 -15.63 -3.67 -5.84
CA VAL A 274 -16.00 -2.25 -5.67
C VAL A 274 -15.31 -1.33 -6.68
N SER A 275 -14.48 -1.86 -7.59
CA SER A 275 -13.64 -1.08 -8.52
C SER A 275 -14.41 -0.10 -9.42
N GLN A 276 -15.68 -0.39 -9.72
CA GLN A 276 -16.51 0.44 -10.59
C GLN A 276 -17.37 1.46 -9.85
N THR A 277 -17.38 1.44 -8.51
CA THR A 277 -18.15 2.41 -7.74
C THR A 277 -17.59 3.83 -7.94
N PRO A 278 -18.43 4.88 -7.95
CA PRO A 278 -17.94 6.26 -7.96
C PRO A 278 -17.00 6.56 -6.78
N ALA A 279 -17.27 5.94 -5.63
CA ALA A 279 -16.51 6.11 -4.41
C ALA A 279 -15.10 5.49 -4.47
N THR A 280 -14.88 4.45 -5.29
CA THR A 280 -13.53 3.95 -5.61
C THR A 280 -12.88 4.71 -6.78
N ARG A 281 -13.65 5.01 -7.84
CA ARG A 281 -13.08 5.63 -9.06
C ARG A 281 -12.59 7.05 -8.84
N SER A 282 -13.24 7.83 -7.98
CA SER A 282 -12.83 9.21 -7.66
C SER A 282 -11.46 9.27 -6.96
N PRO A 283 -11.21 8.51 -5.87
CA PRO A 283 -9.88 8.41 -5.27
C PRO A 283 -8.79 7.98 -6.24
N LEU A 284 -9.03 6.96 -7.07
CA LEU A 284 -8.05 6.51 -8.05
C LEU A 284 -7.78 7.57 -9.14
N ARG A 285 -8.77 8.38 -9.51
CA ARG A 285 -8.57 9.55 -10.39
C ARG A 285 -7.77 10.66 -9.71
N GLN A 286 -7.98 10.92 -8.42
CA GLN A 286 -7.16 11.87 -7.65
C GLN A 286 -5.70 11.39 -7.64
N ALA A 287 -5.46 10.14 -7.24
CA ALA A 287 -4.12 9.53 -7.20
C ALA A 287 -3.42 9.60 -8.57
N SER A 288 -4.13 9.25 -9.64
CA SER A 288 -3.61 9.33 -11.02
C SER A 288 -3.26 10.77 -11.43
N THR A 289 -4.09 11.74 -11.02
CA THR A 289 -3.87 13.16 -11.31
C THR A 289 -2.64 13.70 -10.58
N GLU A 290 -2.48 13.38 -9.29
CA GLU A 290 -1.30 13.82 -8.53
C GLU A 290 -0.01 13.17 -9.05
N LEU A 291 -0.02 11.88 -9.39
CA LEU A 291 1.09 11.23 -10.07
C LEU A 291 1.45 11.96 -11.37
N LYS A 292 0.46 12.23 -12.22
CA LYS A 292 0.68 12.92 -13.50
C LYS A 292 1.21 14.34 -13.30
N LYS A 293 0.72 15.08 -12.31
CA LYS A 293 1.12 16.46 -12.02
C LYS A 293 2.56 16.52 -11.52
N HIS A 294 2.93 15.66 -10.59
CA HIS A 294 4.24 15.70 -9.93
C HIS A 294 5.35 14.98 -10.72
N LEU A 295 4.99 14.16 -11.71
CA LEU A 295 5.93 13.47 -12.59
C LEU A 295 6.07 14.09 -14.00
N GLN A 296 5.48 15.26 -14.23
CA GLN A 296 5.79 16.05 -15.43
C GLN A 296 7.26 16.47 -15.43
#